data_AF-A0A2M9YKV0-F1
#
_entry.id   AF-A0A2M9YKV0-F1
#
_cell.length_a   1.000
_cell.length_b   1.000
_cell.length_c   1.000
_cell.angle_alpha   90.00
_cell.angle_beta   90.00
_cell.angle_gamma   90.00
#
_symmetry.space_group_name_H-M   'P 1'
#
loop_
_entity.id
_entity.type
_entity.pdbx_description
1 polymer ?
#
loop_
_entity_poly.entity_id
_entity_poly.type
_entity_poly.pdbx_seq_one_letter_code
_entity_poly.pdbx_strand_id
1 'polypeptide(L)'
;MKLGSFRNVLVYVGFLFVFGFGICWILGHGRTLEVGIENSGFHTGSFSFAVWGSDLAKNLKHPIALLILQLLVILIVARTFGWAVSLFRQPMVIGEIIAGIVLGPSFLGWVLPEYSSFLFPKDSLKSIQALSQIGLFLFLFLVGMELDVKILGKKAHDAVVAVVGKFFGSSVAAKLVGQSWRFLVKFRISILRSFFWEDRKPSFLIRKSPVKFSPSSKVPKFRWGY
;
A
#
# COMPACT_ATOMS: atom_id res chain seq x y z
N MET A 1 -28.94 3.49 -45.28
CA MET A 1 -28.21 2.67 -44.28
C MET A 1 -26.85 3.31 -44.02
N LYS A 2 -26.59 3.79 -42.80
CA LYS A 2 -25.40 4.59 -42.43
C LYS A 2 -24.14 3.70 -42.37
N LEU A 3 -23.19 3.94 -43.27
CA LEU A 3 -21.89 3.24 -43.38
C LEU A 3 -20.99 3.32 -42.13
N GLY A 4 -21.29 4.18 -41.15
CA GLY A 4 -20.45 4.38 -39.96
C GLY A 4 -20.52 3.26 -38.90
N SER A 5 -21.64 2.51 -38.82
CA SER A 5 -21.81 1.46 -37.80
C SER A 5 -21.06 0.17 -38.14
N PHE A 6 -20.88 -0.10 -39.44
CA PHE A 6 -20.29 -1.36 -39.92
C PHE A 6 -18.82 -1.51 -39.51
N ARG A 7 -18.06 -0.41 -39.49
CA ARG A 7 -16.65 -0.43 -39.11
C ARG A 7 -16.45 -0.81 -37.63
N ASN A 8 -17.31 -0.33 -36.74
CA ASN A 8 -17.25 -0.70 -35.33
C ASN A 8 -17.70 -2.15 -35.12
N VAL A 9 -18.77 -2.59 -35.79
CA VAL A 9 -19.22 -3.99 -35.75
C VAL A 9 -18.13 -4.94 -36.26
N LEU A 10 -17.42 -4.58 -37.33
CA LEU A 10 -16.31 -5.36 -37.86
C LEU A 10 -15.14 -5.46 -36.88
N VAL A 11 -14.84 -4.38 -36.15
CA VAL A 11 -13.83 -4.37 -35.08
C VAL A 11 -14.26 -5.26 -33.90
N TYR A 12 -15.52 -5.20 -33.47
CA TYR A 12 -16.04 -6.06 -32.39
C TYR A 12 -16.05 -7.54 -32.77
N VAL A 13 -16.45 -7.87 -34.00
CA VAL A 13 -16.41 -9.25 -34.52
C VAL A 13 -14.98 -9.75 -34.61
N GLY A 14 -14.05 -8.94 -35.12
CA GLY A 14 -12.62 -9.28 -35.14
C GLY A 14 -12.05 -9.55 -33.75
N PHE A 15 -12.43 -8.74 -32.75
CA PHE A 15 -11.99 -8.92 -31.37
C PHE A 15 -12.53 -10.22 -30.75
N LEU A 16 -13.79 -10.57 -31.03
CA LEU A 16 -14.41 -11.84 -30.62
C LEU A 16 -13.70 -13.06 -31.21
N PHE A 17 -13.30 -12.99 -32.49
CA PHE A 17 -12.55 -14.07 -33.13
C PHE A 17 -11.15 -14.23 -32.57
N VAL A 18 -10.43 -13.13 -32.29
CA VAL A 18 -9.09 -13.18 -31.69
C VAL A 18 -9.14 -13.76 -30.27
N PHE A 19 -10.09 -13.31 -29.45
CA PHE A 19 -10.27 -13.86 -28.10
C PHE A 19 -10.73 -15.31 -28.12
N GLY A 20 -11.69 -15.66 -28.98
CA GLY A 20 -12.18 -17.04 -29.13
C GLY A 20 -11.08 -17.99 -29.59
N PHE A 21 -10.26 -17.58 -30.57
CA PHE A 21 -9.11 -18.34 -31.02
C PHE A 21 -8.06 -18.51 -29.91
N GLY A 22 -7.78 -17.43 -29.16
CA GLY A 22 -6.89 -17.49 -28.00
C GLY A 22 -7.37 -18.47 -26.94
N ILE A 23 -8.67 -18.46 -26.62
CA ILE A 23 -9.27 -19.41 -25.66
C ILE A 23 -9.15 -20.85 -26.17
N CYS A 24 -9.45 -21.12 -27.45
CA CYS A 24 -9.27 -22.45 -28.04
C CYS A 24 -7.81 -22.90 -28.04
N TRP A 25 -6.86 -22.00 -28.29
CA TRP A 25 -5.42 -22.29 -28.26
C TRP A 25 -4.94 -22.63 -26.86
N ILE A 26 -5.38 -21.87 -25.86
CA ILE A 26 -5.13 -22.12 -24.43
C ILE A 26 -5.74 -23.46 -24.00
N LEU A 27 -6.99 -23.76 -24.39
CA LEU A 27 -7.65 -25.04 -24.04
C LEU A 27 -6.99 -26.23 -24.73
N GLY A 28 -6.45 -26.06 -25.95
CA GLY A 28 -5.64 -27.06 -26.63
C GLY A 28 -4.31 -27.34 -25.92
N HIS A 29 -3.66 -26.31 -25.39
CA HIS A 29 -2.43 -26.43 -24.60
C HIS A 29 -2.68 -26.82 -23.14
N GLY A 30 -3.90 -26.66 -22.61
CA GLY A 30 -4.27 -27.02 -21.24
C GLY A 30 -4.51 -28.52 -21.03
N ARG A 31 -4.98 -29.23 -22.07
CA ARG A 31 -5.24 -30.67 -22.02
C ARG A 31 -3.98 -31.52 -21.83
N THR A 32 -2.80 -30.99 -22.16
CA THR A 32 -1.51 -31.69 -21.96
C THR A 32 -0.95 -31.51 -20.54
N LEU A 33 -1.51 -30.61 -19.74
CA LEU A 33 -1.18 -30.38 -18.33
C LEU A 33 -2.11 -31.14 -17.37
N GLU A 34 -3.10 -31.87 -17.90
CA GLU A 34 -4.08 -32.67 -17.15
C GLU A 34 -3.58 -34.11 -16.86
N VAL A 35 -2.31 -34.40 -17.13
CA VAL A 35 -1.65 -35.65 -16.71
C VAL A 35 -1.15 -35.44 -15.28
N GLY A 36 -2.06 -35.51 -14.30
CA GLY A 36 -1.68 -35.46 -12.89
C GLY A 36 -2.71 -34.90 -11.91
N ILE A 37 -3.97 -34.73 -12.28
CA ILE A 37 -5.02 -34.62 -11.26
C ILE A 37 -5.26 -36.02 -10.71
N GLU A 38 -4.35 -36.48 -9.86
CA GLU A 38 -4.66 -37.50 -8.89
C GLU A 38 -5.91 -37.00 -8.16
N ASN A 39 -7.00 -37.76 -8.28
CA ASN A 39 -8.23 -37.54 -7.55
C ASN A 39 -7.91 -37.58 -6.06
N SER A 40 -7.40 -36.49 -5.51
CA SER A 40 -7.45 -36.19 -4.09
C SER A 40 -8.93 -35.97 -3.83
N GLY A 41 -9.61 -37.09 -3.58
CA GLY A 41 -11.04 -37.14 -3.35
C GLY A 41 -11.39 -36.01 -2.40
N PHE A 42 -12.32 -35.17 -2.84
CA PHE A 42 -12.99 -34.26 -1.93
C PHE A 42 -13.54 -35.12 -0.79
N HIS A 43 -12.93 -35.02 0.39
CA HIS A 43 -13.33 -35.76 1.56
C HIS A 43 -14.78 -35.35 1.91
N THR A 44 -15.75 -36.12 1.44
CA THR A 44 -17.16 -36.08 1.85
C THR A 44 -17.32 -36.65 3.26
N GLY A 45 -16.48 -36.24 4.20
CA GLY A 45 -16.45 -36.77 5.56
C GLY A 45 -16.07 -35.67 6.53
N SER A 46 -17.04 -35.21 7.31
CA SER A 46 -16.97 -34.26 8.44
C SER A 46 -16.02 -33.07 8.27
N PHE A 47 -16.56 -31.85 8.34
CA PHE A 47 -15.76 -30.61 8.34
C PHE A 47 -14.81 -30.60 9.56
N SER A 48 -13.61 -31.17 9.40
CA SER A 48 -12.61 -31.33 10.46
C SER A 48 -11.56 -30.23 10.33
N PHE A 49 -11.62 -29.28 11.26
CA PHE A 49 -10.71 -28.13 11.31
C PHE A 49 -9.23 -28.55 11.38
N ALA A 50 -8.93 -29.70 12.00
CA ALA A 50 -7.55 -30.20 12.14
C ALA A 50 -6.92 -30.65 10.80
N VAL A 51 -7.69 -31.34 9.96
CA VAL A 51 -7.21 -31.80 8.63
C VAL A 51 -7.07 -30.60 7.70
N TRP A 52 -8.11 -29.75 7.63
CA TRP A 52 -8.10 -28.53 6.83
C TRP A 52 -6.95 -27.60 7.19
N GLY A 53 -6.66 -27.42 8.48
CA GLY A 53 -5.53 -26.61 8.94
C GLY A 53 -4.18 -27.14 8.48
N SER A 54 -4.01 -28.47 8.44
CA SER A 54 -2.77 -29.10 7.99
C SER A 54 -2.51 -28.92 6.49
N ASP A 55 -3.55 -28.95 5.66
CA ASP A 55 -3.42 -28.74 4.22
C ASP A 55 -3.30 -27.27 3.87
N LEU A 56 -3.96 -26.38 4.63
CA LEU A 56 -3.74 -24.94 4.50
C LEU A 56 -2.29 -24.58 4.86
N ALA A 57 -1.76 -25.12 5.96
CA ALA A 57 -0.36 -24.89 6.37
C ALA A 57 0.67 -25.32 5.31
N LYS A 58 0.40 -26.41 4.57
CA LYS A 58 1.24 -26.84 3.45
C LYS A 58 1.16 -25.86 2.26
N ASN A 59 -0.05 -25.44 1.90
CA ASN A 59 -0.29 -24.54 0.77
C ASN A 59 0.14 -23.09 1.04
N LEU A 60 0.16 -22.67 2.31
CA LEU A 60 0.64 -21.34 2.74
C LEU A 60 2.14 -21.10 2.48
N LYS A 61 2.91 -22.12 2.08
CA LYS A 61 4.29 -21.93 1.61
C LYS A 61 4.36 -21.31 0.21
N HIS A 62 3.25 -21.32 -0.54
CA HIS A 62 3.22 -20.74 -1.88
C HIS A 62 3.10 -19.21 -1.80
N PRO A 63 3.91 -18.43 -2.53
CA PRO A 63 3.90 -16.96 -2.44
C PRO A 63 2.55 -16.32 -2.76
N ILE A 64 1.78 -16.93 -3.66
CA ILE A 64 0.44 -16.47 -4.05
C ILE A 64 -0.58 -16.74 -2.92
N ALA A 65 -0.46 -17.88 -2.24
CA ALA A 65 -1.34 -18.23 -1.12
C ALA A 65 -1.12 -17.27 0.06
N LEU A 66 0.13 -16.89 0.33
CA LEU A 66 0.45 -15.85 1.31
C LEU A 66 -0.17 -14.49 0.93
N LEU A 67 -0.11 -14.10 -0.34
CA LEU A 67 -0.70 -12.84 -0.80
C LEU A 67 -2.23 -12.83 -0.58
N ILE A 68 -2.93 -13.90 -0.95
CA ILE A 68 -4.38 -14.01 -0.76
C ILE A 68 -4.74 -14.00 0.72
N LEU A 69 -4.01 -14.75 1.56
CA LEU A 69 -4.20 -14.73 3.01
C LEU A 69 -4.00 -13.31 3.56
N GLN A 70 -2.96 -12.63 3.12
CA GLN A 70 -2.62 -11.29 3.57
C GLN A 70 -3.70 -10.27 3.15
N LEU A 71 -4.21 -10.36 1.92
CA LEU A 71 -5.32 -9.52 1.44
C LEU A 71 -6.59 -9.78 2.24
N LEU A 72 -6.88 -11.05 2.56
CA LEU A 72 -8.01 -11.45 3.40
C LEU A 72 -7.90 -10.83 4.80
N VAL A 73 -6.73 -10.92 5.43
CA VAL A 73 -6.47 -10.31 6.75
C VAL A 73 -6.65 -8.79 6.68
N ILE A 74 -6.08 -8.12 5.67
CA ILE A 74 -6.21 -6.67 5.49
C ILE A 74 -7.69 -6.28 5.33
N LEU A 75 -8.46 -7.02 4.53
CA LEU A 75 -9.89 -6.74 4.32
C LEU A 75 -10.70 -6.93 5.60
N ILE A 76 -10.46 -7.99 6.37
CA ILE A 76 -11.17 -8.25 7.64
C ILE A 76 -10.88 -7.12 8.64
N VAL A 77 -9.62 -6.74 8.79
CA VAL A 77 -9.23 -5.67 9.72
C VAL A 77 -9.79 -4.33 9.25
N ALA A 78 -9.71 -4.00 7.96
CA ALA A 78 -10.31 -2.79 7.41
C ALA A 78 -11.82 -2.74 7.66
N ARG A 79 -12.52 -3.86 7.45
CA ARG A 79 -13.98 -3.97 7.66
C ARG A 79 -14.37 -3.80 9.12
N THR A 80 -13.63 -4.42 10.04
CA THR A 80 -13.89 -4.34 11.48
C THR A 80 -13.64 -2.94 12.03
N PHE A 81 -12.56 -2.28 11.62
CA PHE A 81 -12.29 -0.88 11.97
C PHE A 81 -13.28 0.09 11.30
N GLY A 82 -13.63 -0.12 10.04
CA GLY A 82 -14.66 0.66 9.34
C GLY A 82 -16.02 0.57 10.04
N TRP A 83 -16.39 -0.62 10.51
CA TRP A 83 -17.60 -0.84 11.32
C TRP A 83 -17.49 -0.23 12.73
N ALA A 84 -16.32 -0.32 13.37
CA ALA A 84 -16.10 0.30 14.67
C ALA A 84 -16.22 1.84 14.60
N VAL A 85 -15.67 2.45 13.54
CA VAL A 85 -15.71 3.91 13.33
C VAL A 85 -17.10 4.37 12.87
N SER A 86 -17.84 3.54 12.14
CA SER A 86 -19.23 3.87 11.78
C SER A 86 -20.16 3.91 13.00
N LEU A 87 -19.85 3.20 14.08
CA LEU A 87 -20.55 3.31 15.36
C LEU A 87 -20.44 4.73 15.96
N PHE A 88 -19.34 5.43 15.69
CA PHE A 88 -19.11 6.83 16.11
C PHE A 88 -19.66 7.88 15.14
N ARG A 89 -20.55 7.49 14.21
CA ARG A 89 -21.15 8.36 13.18
C ARG A 89 -20.15 8.97 12.20
N GLN A 90 -18.95 8.41 12.09
CA GLN A 90 -17.98 8.83 11.10
C GLN A 90 -18.15 8.02 9.80
N PRO A 91 -17.86 8.62 8.63
CA PRO A 91 -17.77 7.88 7.37
C PRO A 91 -16.86 6.65 7.47
N MET A 92 -17.36 5.49 6.99
CA MET A 92 -16.66 4.20 7.05
C MET A 92 -15.25 4.25 6.45
N VAL A 93 -15.05 5.08 5.43
CA VAL A 93 -13.76 5.32 4.76
C VAL A 93 -12.67 5.75 5.74
N ILE A 94 -12.99 6.54 6.78
CA ILE A 94 -12.02 6.99 7.77
C ILE A 94 -11.50 5.81 8.59
N GLY A 95 -12.39 4.89 8.98
CA GLY A 95 -12.01 3.68 9.72
C GLY A 95 -11.13 2.75 8.90
N GLU A 96 -11.40 2.60 7.61
CA GLU A 96 -10.56 1.80 6.70
C GLU A 96 -9.15 2.40 6.57
N ILE A 97 -9.02 3.73 6.47
CA ILE A 97 -7.72 4.42 6.43
C ILE A 97 -6.95 4.20 7.74
N ILE A 98 -7.60 4.35 8.89
CA ILE A 98 -6.98 4.11 10.21
C ILE A 98 -6.52 2.66 10.31
N ALA A 99 -7.34 1.70 9.89
CA ALA A 99 -6.98 0.29 9.88
C ALA A 99 -5.72 0.02 9.04
N GLY A 100 -5.62 0.65 7.86
CA GLY A 100 -4.45 0.56 6.99
C GLY A 100 -3.18 1.15 7.61
N ILE A 101 -3.29 2.27 8.33
CA ILE A 101 -2.16 2.89 9.05
C ILE A 101 -1.70 1.98 10.21
N VAL A 102 -2.65 1.42 10.96
CA VAL A 102 -2.37 0.51 12.08
C VAL A 102 -1.75 -0.80 11.58
N LEU A 103 -2.28 -1.39 10.50
CA LEU A 103 -1.74 -2.59 9.85
C LEU A 103 -0.42 -2.35 9.13
N GLY A 104 -0.13 -1.11 8.77
CA GLY A 104 1.08 -0.75 8.07
C GLY A 104 2.32 -1.15 8.87
N PRO A 105 3.41 -1.56 8.19
CA PRO A 105 4.65 -1.96 8.85
C PRO A 105 5.25 -0.84 9.71
N SER A 106 4.86 0.41 9.50
CA SER A 106 5.29 1.56 10.32
C SER A 106 4.78 1.51 11.75
N PHE A 107 3.51 1.12 11.96
CA PHE A 107 2.93 1.02 13.31
C PHE A 107 3.10 -0.40 13.85
N LEU A 108 2.75 -1.41 13.04
CA LEU A 108 2.86 -2.82 13.46
C LEU A 108 4.33 -3.25 13.67
N GLY A 109 5.27 -2.72 12.90
CA GLY A 109 6.70 -3.02 13.05
C GLY A 109 7.33 -2.42 14.31
N TRP A 110 6.71 -1.38 14.91
CA TRP A 110 7.16 -0.81 16.18
C TRP A 110 6.57 -1.55 17.39
N VAL A 111 5.30 -1.98 17.30
CA VAL A 111 4.58 -2.63 18.41
C VAL A 111 4.81 -4.15 18.44
N LEU A 112 4.83 -4.82 17.27
CA LEU A 112 4.88 -6.28 17.13
C LEU A 112 5.71 -6.71 15.89
N PRO A 113 7.05 -6.70 15.96
CA PRO A 113 7.93 -6.98 14.82
C PRO A 113 7.79 -8.41 14.27
N GLU A 114 7.54 -9.40 15.14
CA GLU A 114 7.37 -10.80 14.73
C GLU A 114 6.14 -10.99 13.83
N TYR A 115 4.98 -10.45 14.24
CA TYR A 115 3.75 -10.50 13.46
C TYR A 115 3.83 -9.69 12.18
N SER A 116 4.52 -8.54 12.18
CA SER A 116 4.73 -7.75 10.97
C SER A 116 5.59 -8.51 9.94
N SER A 117 6.61 -9.26 10.38
CA SER A 117 7.49 -10.01 9.48
C SER A 117 6.80 -11.23 8.87
N PHE A 118 5.90 -11.86 9.63
CA PHE A 118 5.07 -12.97 9.17
C PHE A 118 3.96 -12.51 8.22
N LEU A 119 3.28 -11.41 8.54
CA LEU A 119 2.19 -10.88 7.73
C LEU A 119 2.68 -10.16 6.47
N PHE A 120 3.86 -9.52 6.49
CA PHE A 120 4.39 -8.73 5.37
C PHE A 120 5.80 -9.20 4.92
N PRO A 121 5.94 -10.42 4.38
CA PRO A 121 7.21 -10.87 3.81
C PRO A 121 7.58 -10.05 2.58
N LYS A 122 8.89 -9.82 2.38
CA LYS A 122 9.43 -8.94 1.32
C LYS A 122 8.97 -9.33 -0.09
N ASP A 123 8.79 -10.64 -0.33
CA ASP A 123 8.35 -11.16 -1.62
C ASP A 123 6.90 -10.76 -1.94
N SER A 124 6.01 -10.76 -0.95
CA SER A 124 4.59 -10.37 -1.14
C SER A 124 4.40 -8.86 -1.24
N LEU A 125 5.28 -8.06 -0.63
CA LEU A 125 5.19 -6.59 -0.66
C LEU A 125 5.21 -6.04 -2.09
N LYS A 126 6.05 -6.59 -2.97
CA LYS A 126 6.14 -6.14 -4.37
C LYS A 126 4.84 -6.41 -5.12
N SER A 127 4.21 -7.56 -4.87
CA SER A 127 2.95 -7.93 -5.50
C SER A 127 1.78 -7.10 -4.97
N ILE A 128 1.72 -6.83 -3.66
CA ILE A 128 0.73 -5.93 -3.05
C ILE A 128 0.88 -4.50 -3.57
N GLN A 129 2.11 -4.02 -3.75
CA GLN A 129 2.36 -2.70 -4.31
C GLN A 129 1.82 -2.60 -5.74
N ALA A 130 2.08 -3.60 -6.59
CA ALA A 130 1.54 -3.64 -7.94
C ALA A 130 -0.01 -3.63 -7.94
N LEU A 131 -0.62 -4.46 -7.08
CA LEU A 131 -2.09 -4.49 -6.91
C LEU A 131 -2.64 -3.15 -6.41
N SER A 132 -1.97 -2.50 -5.46
CA SER A 132 -2.36 -1.19 -4.93
C SER A 132 -2.30 -0.10 -5.98
N GLN A 133 -1.28 -0.11 -6.85
CA GLN A 133 -1.18 0.83 -7.95
C GLN A 133 -2.33 0.64 -8.95
N ILE A 134 -2.62 -0.59 -9.32
CA ILE A 134 -3.76 -0.91 -10.20
C ILE A 134 -5.07 -0.45 -9.55
N GLY A 135 -5.27 -0.77 -8.27
CA GLY A 135 -6.45 -0.35 -7.52
C GLY A 135 -6.61 1.17 -7.44
N LEU A 136 -5.50 1.89 -7.23
CA LEU A 136 -5.50 3.36 -7.23
C LEU A 136 -5.83 3.92 -8.61
N PHE A 137 -5.26 3.37 -9.69
CA PHE A 137 -5.59 3.78 -11.05
C PHE A 137 -7.06 3.51 -11.38
N LEU A 138 -7.59 2.35 -11.01
CA LEU A 138 -9.00 2.01 -11.18
C LEU A 138 -9.90 2.93 -10.35
N PHE A 139 -9.52 3.26 -9.13
CA PHE A 139 -10.24 4.21 -8.28
C PHE A 139 -10.27 5.62 -8.89
N LEU A 140 -9.11 6.14 -9.33
CA LEU A 140 -9.04 7.44 -9.98
C LEU A 140 -9.81 7.46 -11.31
N PHE A 141 -9.80 6.36 -12.05
CA PHE A 141 -10.60 6.19 -13.26
C PHE A 141 -12.10 6.20 -12.95
N LEU A 142 -12.55 5.47 -11.92
CA LEU A 142 -13.94 5.45 -11.47
C LEU A 142 -14.42 6.85 -11.05
N VAL A 143 -13.62 7.52 -10.21
CA VAL A 143 -13.90 8.90 -9.80
C VAL A 143 -13.94 9.84 -11.01
N GLY A 144 -13.07 9.64 -11.99
CA GLY A 144 -13.07 10.40 -13.24
C GLY A 144 -14.30 10.15 -14.11
N MET A 145 -14.84 8.92 -14.15
CA MET A 145 -16.08 8.60 -14.85
C MET A 145 -17.33 9.12 -14.14
N GLU A 146 -17.30 9.23 -12.82
CA GLU A 146 -18.40 9.77 -12.01
C GLU A 146 -18.40 11.31 -11.96
N LEU A 147 -17.30 11.94 -12.37
CA LEU A 147 -17.15 13.40 -12.34
C LEU A 147 -17.89 14.08 -13.51
N ASP A 148 -18.92 14.88 -13.21
CA ASP A 148 -19.59 15.71 -14.21
C ASP A 148 -18.72 16.94 -14.57
N VAL A 149 -18.11 16.90 -15.75
CA VAL A 149 -17.32 17.99 -16.33
C VAL A 149 -18.07 19.32 -16.43
N LYS A 150 -19.41 19.32 -16.49
CA LYS A 150 -20.22 20.56 -16.54
C LYS A 150 -20.28 21.25 -15.18
N ILE A 151 -20.35 20.49 -14.10
CA ILE A 151 -20.29 21.01 -12.72
C ILE A 151 -18.87 21.48 -12.42
N LEU A 152 -17.87 20.73 -12.91
CA LEU A 152 -16.47 21.08 -12.76
C LEU A 152 -16.15 22.41 -13.45
N GLY A 153 -16.65 22.66 -14.67
CA GLY A 153 -16.46 23.94 -15.36
C GLY A 153 -17.05 25.14 -14.61
N LYS A 154 -18.23 24.99 -13.98
CA LYS A 154 -18.86 26.05 -13.19
C LYS A 154 -18.11 26.34 -11.88
N LYS A 155 -17.62 25.30 -11.20
CA LYS A 155 -16.83 25.44 -9.97
C LYS A 155 -15.33 25.63 -10.22
N ALA A 156 -14.85 25.51 -11.46
CA ALA A 156 -13.45 25.69 -11.81
C ALA A 156 -12.99 27.12 -11.53
N HIS A 157 -13.85 28.10 -11.78
CA HIS A 157 -13.54 29.50 -11.45
C HIS A 157 -13.35 29.66 -9.93
N ASP A 158 -14.26 29.13 -9.12
CA ASP A 158 -14.16 29.16 -7.65
C ASP A 158 -12.92 28.40 -7.15
N ALA A 159 -12.60 27.26 -7.75
CA ALA A 159 -11.42 26.47 -7.42
C ALA A 159 -10.12 27.20 -7.78
N VAL A 160 -10.05 27.82 -8.96
CA VAL A 160 -8.91 28.63 -9.39
C VAL A 160 -8.75 29.86 -8.48
N VAL A 161 -9.84 30.55 -8.14
CA VAL A 161 -9.80 31.68 -7.20
C VAL A 161 -9.36 31.23 -5.81
N ALA A 162 -9.79 30.07 -5.33
CA ALA A 162 -9.33 29.54 -4.04
C ALA A 162 -7.84 29.17 -4.05
N VAL A 163 -7.33 28.58 -5.13
CA VAL A 163 -5.91 28.25 -5.28
C VAL A 163 -5.09 29.53 -5.40
N VAL A 164 -5.44 30.42 -6.32
CA VAL A 164 -4.78 31.72 -6.51
C VAL A 164 -4.84 32.53 -5.22
N GLY A 165 -5.97 32.58 -4.53
CA GLY A 165 -6.13 33.26 -3.25
C GLY A 165 -5.26 32.68 -2.13
N LYS A 166 -5.11 31.36 -2.03
CA LYS A 166 -4.18 30.73 -1.07
C LYS A 166 -2.72 31.06 -1.39
N PHE A 167 -2.33 31.03 -2.67
CA PHE A 167 -0.98 31.40 -3.08
C PHE A 167 -0.72 32.89 -2.89
N PHE A 168 -1.63 33.76 -3.32
CA PHE A 168 -1.52 35.21 -3.23
C PHE A 168 -1.64 35.73 -1.79
N GLY A 169 -2.50 35.14 -0.98
CA GLY A 169 -2.58 35.42 0.46
C GLY A 169 -1.29 35.06 1.18
N SER A 170 -0.69 33.90 0.84
CA SER A 170 0.66 33.56 1.31
C SER A 170 1.71 34.56 0.82
N SER A 171 1.56 35.13 -0.38
CA SER A 171 2.45 36.15 -0.95
C SER A 171 2.44 37.46 -0.20
N VAL A 172 1.23 37.95 0.07
CA VAL A 172 1.00 39.25 0.70
C VAL A 172 1.34 39.16 2.18
N ALA A 173 0.97 38.08 2.87
CA ALA A 173 1.39 37.81 4.24
C ALA A 173 2.92 37.73 4.37
N ALA A 174 3.61 37.04 3.43
CA ALA A 174 5.07 36.99 3.43
C ALA A 174 5.72 38.36 3.23
N LYS A 175 5.14 39.23 2.39
CA LYS A 175 5.62 40.60 2.18
C LYS A 175 5.37 41.50 3.41
N LEU A 176 4.21 41.39 4.05
CA LEU A 176 3.84 42.17 5.24
C LEU A 176 4.65 41.78 6.48
N VAL A 177 4.98 40.49 6.62
CA VAL A 177 5.78 39.97 7.73
C VAL A 177 7.29 40.26 7.55
N GLY A 178 7.71 40.81 6.40
CA GLY A 178 9.13 41.11 6.13
C GLY A 178 10.02 39.87 6.02
N GLN A 179 9.42 38.68 6.00
CA GLN A 179 10.10 37.39 5.95
C GLN A 179 10.08 36.89 4.51
N SER A 180 11.27 36.79 3.91
CA SER A 180 11.46 36.29 2.55
C SER A 180 10.68 34.98 2.34
N TRP A 181 9.97 34.84 1.22
CA TRP A 181 9.26 33.60 0.83
C TRP A 181 10.10 32.33 0.92
N ARG A 182 11.41 32.49 0.81
CA ARG A 182 12.40 31.43 1.00
C ARG A 182 12.34 30.86 2.41
N PHE A 183 11.93 31.65 3.42
CA PHE A 183 11.77 31.24 4.82
C PHE A 183 10.51 30.41 5.02
N LEU A 184 9.35 30.78 4.46
CA LEU A 184 8.13 29.97 4.53
C LEU A 184 8.25 28.66 3.74
N VAL A 185 8.91 28.70 2.58
CA VAL A 185 9.22 27.49 1.82
C VAL A 185 10.22 26.62 2.57
N LYS A 186 11.29 27.20 3.14
CA LYS A 186 12.24 26.46 3.99
C LYS A 186 11.59 25.94 5.27
N PHE A 187 10.66 26.66 5.86
CA PHE A 187 9.95 26.28 7.08
C PHE A 187 8.95 25.15 6.79
N ARG A 188 8.18 25.22 5.69
CA ARG A 188 7.35 24.10 5.23
C ARG A 188 8.19 22.88 4.84
N ILE A 189 9.32 23.07 4.16
CA ILE A 189 10.25 21.97 3.85
C ILE A 189 10.90 21.44 5.14
N SER A 190 11.18 22.27 6.13
CA SER A 190 11.75 21.87 7.43
C SER A 190 10.73 21.14 8.29
N ILE A 191 9.46 21.55 8.27
CA ILE A 191 8.36 20.86 8.93
C ILE A 191 8.06 19.55 8.22
N LEU A 192 8.01 19.53 6.89
CA LEU A 192 7.82 18.30 6.14
C LEU A 192 9.02 17.37 6.33
N ARG A 193 10.23 17.92 6.42
CA ARG A 193 11.44 17.16 6.77
C ARG A 193 11.37 16.68 8.21
N SER A 194 10.95 17.45 9.20
CA SER A 194 10.85 16.95 10.57
C SER A 194 9.72 15.92 10.73
N PHE A 195 8.60 16.10 10.04
CA PHE A 195 7.47 15.17 10.05
C PHE A 195 7.77 13.87 9.30
N PHE A 196 8.58 13.92 8.24
CA PHE A 196 8.91 12.75 7.41
C PHE A 196 10.28 12.11 7.73
N TRP A 197 11.20 12.83 8.37
CA TRP A 197 12.57 12.37 8.68
C TRP A 197 12.76 11.96 10.15
N GLU A 198 11.92 12.40 11.09
CA GLU A 198 12.08 11.99 12.49
C GLU A 198 11.65 10.53 12.72
N ASP A 199 10.71 10.00 11.93
CA ASP A 199 10.28 8.60 11.99
C ASP A 199 11.21 7.61 11.26
N ARG A 200 12.31 8.09 10.65
CA ARG A 200 13.32 7.24 9.98
C ARG A 200 14.71 7.31 10.60
N LYS A 201 14.81 7.66 11.88
CA LYS A 201 16.00 7.31 12.66
C LYS A 201 15.80 5.91 13.26
N PRO A 202 16.52 4.87 12.80
CA PRO A 202 16.55 3.61 13.53
C PRO A 202 17.05 3.93 14.95
N SER A 203 16.30 3.45 15.93
CA SER A 203 16.51 3.56 17.38
C SER A 203 17.78 2.85 17.88
N PHE A 204 18.83 2.78 17.05
CA PHE A 204 20.15 2.28 17.41
C PHE A 204 21.03 3.39 18.00
N LEU A 205 20.52 4.11 19.00
CA LEU A 205 21.36 4.84 19.94
C LEU A 205 20.91 4.50 21.35
N ILE A 206 21.25 3.28 21.75
CA ILE A 206 21.40 2.93 23.16
C ILE A 206 22.35 3.96 23.77
N ARG A 207 21.76 4.86 24.56
CA ARG A 207 22.24 5.30 25.86
C ARG A 207 23.76 5.19 26.02
N LYS A 208 24.52 6.13 25.43
CA LYS A 208 25.86 6.43 25.92
C LYS A 208 25.70 7.00 27.33
N SER A 209 25.69 6.12 28.32
CA SER A 209 25.99 6.47 29.69
C SER A 209 27.30 7.26 29.72
N PRO A 210 27.40 8.40 30.41
CA PRO A 210 28.68 9.04 30.62
C PRO A 210 29.56 8.08 31.42
N VAL A 211 30.49 7.41 30.75
CA VAL A 211 31.57 6.69 31.41
C VAL A 211 32.37 7.73 32.15
N LYS A 212 32.21 7.77 33.48
CA LYS A 212 33.09 8.50 34.37
C LYS A 212 34.51 7.98 34.14
N PHE A 213 35.34 8.79 33.48
CA PHE A 213 36.77 8.57 33.49
C PHE A 213 37.27 8.83 34.92
N SER A 214 37.57 7.74 35.64
CA SER A 214 38.38 7.78 36.86
C SER A 214 39.85 7.77 36.44
N PRO A 215 40.64 8.81 36.75
CA PRO A 215 42.07 8.77 36.51
C PRO A 215 42.72 7.98 37.64
N SER A 216 43.40 6.88 37.29
CA SER A 216 44.55 6.30 38.01
C SER A 216 44.50 4.77 38.01
N SER A 217 45.31 4.15 37.16
CA SER A 217 46.57 3.54 37.60
C SER A 217 47.03 2.46 36.61
N LYS A 218 48.31 2.56 36.23
CA LYS A 218 49.16 1.53 35.59
C LYS A 218 48.90 1.24 34.10
N VAL A 219 49.49 2.09 33.27
CA VAL A 219 49.96 1.70 31.94
C VAL A 219 51.22 0.83 32.11
N PRO A 220 51.29 -0.40 31.58
CA PRO A 220 52.53 -1.18 31.60
C PRO A 220 53.54 -0.53 30.65
N LYS A 221 54.70 -0.14 31.22
CA LYS A 221 55.89 0.29 30.48
C LYS A 221 56.31 -0.81 29.51
N PHE A 222 56.13 -0.57 28.21
CA PHE A 222 56.78 -1.36 27.16
C PHE A 222 58.30 -1.15 27.29
N ARG A 223 58.99 -2.21 27.74
CA ARG A 223 60.44 -2.28 27.89
C ARG A 223 61.02 -2.69 26.54
N TRP A 224 61.68 -1.75 25.86
CA TRP A 224 62.62 -2.06 24.79
C TRP A 224 63.90 -2.62 25.41
N GLY A 225 64.35 -3.78 24.93
CA GLY A 225 65.58 -4.42 25.37
C GLY A 225 66.27 -5.09 24.18
N TYR A 226 67.37 -4.44 23.78
CA TYR A 226 68.59 -4.89 23.07
C TYR A 226 68.45 -5.78 21.84
#